data_AF-A0A432GLP9-F1
#
_entry.id   AF-A0A432GLP9-F1
#
_cell.length_a   1.000
_cell.length_b   1.000
_cell.length_c   1.000
_cell.angle_alpha   90.00
_cell.angle_beta   90.00
_cell.angle_gamma   90.00
#
_symmetry.space_group_name_H-M   'P 1'
#
loop_
_entity.id
_entity.type
_entity.pdbx_description
1 polymer ?
#
loop_
_entity_poly.entity_id
_entity_poly.type
_entity_poly.pdbx_seq_one_letter_code
_entity_poly.pdbx_strand_id
1 'polypeptide(L)'
;TIKLSPAVMETLAIIAYKQPLTRAGIEFIRGVDSSHTIRRLMQQKLVRIVGRELLPGRPGIYGTTKNFLEIFGLTNLKFLPTLSELNMDKLPGENQLELPLEMDSE
;
A
#
# COMPACT_ATOMS: atom_id res chain seq x y z
N THR A 1 3.45 10.44 -12.33
CA THR A 1 2.80 9.93 -11.10
C THR A 1 2.08 8.63 -11.40
N ILE A 2 2.29 7.57 -10.62
CA ILE A 2 1.56 6.30 -10.79
C ILE A 2 0.11 6.53 -10.36
N LYS A 3 -0.84 6.53 -11.30
CA LYS A 3 -2.28 6.57 -10.99
C LYS A 3 -2.77 5.16 -10.68
N LEU A 4 -3.03 4.90 -9.40
CA LEU A 4 -3.70 3.68 -8.94
C LEU A 4 -5.20 3.95 -8.88
N SER A 5 -6.02 3.01 -9.37
CA SER A 5 -7.46 3.08 -9.13
C SER A 5 -7.75 2.77 -7.66
N PRO A 6 -8.91 3.17 -7.12
CA PRO A 6 -9.27 2.92 -5.73
C PRO A 6 -9.12 1.43 -5.34
N ALA A 7 -9.57 0.52 -6.19
CA ALA A 7 -9.44 -0.93 -5.96
C ALA A 7 -7.98 -1.42 -5.89
N VAL A 8 -7.08 -0.79 -6.67
CA VAL A 8 -5.65 -1.13 -6.66
C VAL A 8 -4.98 -0.60 -5.41
N MET A 9 -5.34 0.62 -4.99
CA MET A 9 -4.85 1.23 -3.76
C MET A 9 -5.29 0.44 -2.52
N GLU A 10 -6.53 -0.02 -2.50
CA GLU A 10 -7.06 -0.88 -1.44
C GLU A 10 -6.26 -2.19 -1.32
N THR A 11 -6.03 -2.87 -2.44
CA THR A 11 -5.25 -4.11 -2.46
C THR A 11 -3.80 -3.87 -2.01
N LEU A 12 -3.20 -2.76 -2.44
CA LEU A 12 -1.86 -2.38 -2.02
C LEU A 12 -1.79 -2.10 -0.52
N ALA A 13 -2.78 -1.40 0.05
CA ALA A 13 -2.86 -1.11 1.46
C ALA A 13 -2.97 -2.40 2.29
N ILE A 14 -3.82 -3.35 1.88
CA ILE A 14 -3.94 -4.65 2.55
C ILE A 14 -2.59 -5.38 2.59
N ILE A 15 -1.87 -5.41 1.47
CA ILE A 15 -0.54 -6.04 1.41
C ILE A 15 0.46 -5.30 2.31
N ALA A 16 0.47 -3.96 2.30
CA ALA A 16 1.40 -3.17 3.12
C ALA A 16 1.22 -3.41 4.63
N TYR A 17 -0.03 -3.47 5.11
CA TYR A 17 -0.35 -3.62 6.54
C TYR A 17 -0.41 -5.06 7.04
N LYS A 18 -0.72 -6.04 6.18
CA LYS A 18 -0.95 -7.44 6.59
C LYS A 18 0.09 -8.41 6.03
N GLN A 19 1.15 -7.93 5.35
CA GLN A 19 2.25 -8.79 4.93
C GLN A 19 2.90 -9.50 6.13
N PRO A 20 3.38 -10.74 5.94
CA PRO A 20 3.34 -11.53 4.71
C PRO A 20 1.98 -12.23 4.51
N LEU A 21 1.31 -12.04 3.36
CA LEU A 21 -0.06 -12.53 3.10
C LEU A 21 -0.21 -13.28 1.76
N THR A 22 -1.03 -14.34 1.71
CA THR A 22 -1.32 -15.07 0.47
C THR A 22 -2.37 -14.37 -0.40
N ARG A 23 -2.44 -14.74 -1.69
CA ARG A 23 -3.51 -14.28 -2.59
C ARG A 23 -4.91 -14.55 -2.01
N ALA A 24 -5.13 -15.76 -1.50
CA ALA A 24 -6.40 -16.13 -0.89
C ALA A 24 -6.73 -15.27 0.34
N GLY A 25 -5.72 -14.95 1.18
CA GLY A 25 -5.90 -14.04 2.31
C GLY A 25 -6.28 -12.61 1.87
N ILE A 26 -5.67 -12.11 0.79
CA ILE A 26 -6.01 -10.79 0.23
C ILE A 26 -7.46 -10.78 -0.27
N GLU A 27 -7.86 -11.82 -1.00
CA GLU A 27 -9.22 -11.98 -1.53
C GLU A 27 -10.25 -12.13 -0.41
N PHE A 28 -9.91 -12.82 0.66
CA PHE A 28 -10.76 -12.96 1.84
C PHE A 28 -11.02 -11.60 2.51
N ILE A 29 -10.00 -10.75 2.64
CA ILE A 29 -10.16 -9.41 3.23
C ILE A 29 -10.95 -8.47 2.30
N ARG A 30 -10.68 -8.52 0.99
CA ARG A 30 -11.39 -7.66 0.01
C ARG A 30 -12.79 -8.14 -0.34
N GLY A 31 -13.09 -9.41 -0.14
CA GLY A 31 -14.35 -10.05 -0.55
C GLY A 31 -14.50 -10.23 -2.07
N VAL A 32 -13.48 -9.93 -2.87
CA VAL A 32 -13.52 -10.01 -4.35
C VAL A 32 -12.20 -10.51 -4.93
N ASP A 33 -12.23 -11.07 -6.15
CA ASP A 33 -11.01 -11.49 -6.86
C ASP A 33 -10.02 -10.33 -6.99
N SER A 34 -8.78 -10.60 -6.60
CA SER A 34 -7.70 -9.62 -6.59
C SER A 34 -6.52 -10.06 -7.47
N SER A 35 -6.70 -11.14 -8.23
CA SER A 35 -5.67 -11.76 -9.06
C SER A 35 -5.07 -10.79 -10.09
N HIS A 36 -5.92 -10.04 -10.81
CA HIS A 36 -5.45 -9.05 -11.79
C HIS A 36 -4.72 -7.88 -11.12
N THR A 37 -5.26 -7.39 -10.01
CA THR A 37 -4.68 -6.27 -9.24
C THR A 37 -3.31 -6.60 -8.69
N ILE A 38 -3.14 -7.79 -8.10
CA ILE A 38 -1.85 -8.26 -7.60
C ILE A 38 -0.83 -8.35 -8.74
N ARG A 39 -1.21 -8.91 -9.90
CA ARG A 39 -0.32 -8.94 -11.08
C ARG A 39 0.11 -7.54 -11.51
N ARG A 40 -0.82 -6.58 -11.55
CA ARG A 40 -0.52 -5.18 -11.90
C ARG A 40 0.45 -4.55 -10.90
N LEU A 41 0.23 -4.73 -9.60
CA LEU A 41 1.13 -4.22 -8.54
C LEU A 41 2.54 -4.84 -8.63
N MET A 42 2.64 -6.11 -9.04
CA MET A 42 3.93 -6.76 -9.30
C MET A 42 4.64 -6.19 -10.53
N GLN A 43 3.91 -5.95 -11.63
CA GLN A 43 4.48 -5.31 -12.84
C GLN A 43 5.01 -3.91 -12.54
N GLN A 44 4.33 -3.16 -11.69
CA GLN A 44 4.77 -1.84 -11.20
C GLN A 44 5.86 -1.92 -10.13
N LYS A 45 6.35 -3.12 -9.80
CA LYS A 45 7.37 -3.40 -8.78
C LYS A 45 7.00 -2.84 -7.40
N LEU A 46 5.71 -2.71 -7.06
CA LEU A 46 5.25 -2.29 -5.73
C LEU A 46 5.14 -3.47 -4.76
N VAL A 47 4.81 -4.64 -5.30
CA VAL A 47 4.64 -5.89 -4.56
C VAL A 47 5.52 -6.97 -5.18
N ARG A 48 6.00 -7.89 -4.35
CA ARG A 48 6.75 -9.07 -4.77
C ARG A 48 6.33 -10.31 -4.00
N ILE A 49 6.70 -11.47 -4.50
CA ILE A 49 6.63 -12.72 -3.73
C ILE A 49 7.79 -12.72 -2.73
N VAL A 50 7.46 -12.86 -1.44
CA VAL A 50 8.43 -12.91 -0.34
C VAL A 50 8.75 -14.33 0.10
N GLY A 51 7.88 -15.29 -0.23
CA GLY A 51 8.04 -16.70 0.09
C GLY A 51 6.89 -17.53 -0.47
N ARG A 52 6.84 -18.80 -0.10
CA ARG A 52 5.73 -19.71 -0.41
C ARG A 52 5.32 -20.42 0.86
N GLU A 53 4.02 -20.59 1.07
CA GLU A 53 3.49 -21.25 2.26
C GLU A 53 3.63 -22.77 2.13
N LEU A 54 3.82 -23.47 3.26
CA LEU A 54 3.94 -24.93 3.31
C LEU A 54 2.57 -25.64 3.34
N LEU A 55 1.61 -25.10 2.61
CA LEU A 55 0.27 -25.67 2.43
C LEU A 55 0.18 -26.42 1.08
N PRO A 56 -0.82 -27.31 0.91
CA PRO A 56 -1.11 -27.93 -0.38
C PRO A 56 -1.24 -26.86 -1.49
N GLY A 57 -0.53 -27.06 -2.61
CA GLY A 57 -0.46 -26.08 -3.71
C GLY A 57 0.62 -25.00 -3.55
N ARG A 58 1.30 -24.92 -2.39
CA ARG A 58 2.41 -24.00 -2.10
C ARG A 58 2.17 -22.56 -2.60
N PRO A 59 1.10 -21.90 -2.11
CA PRO A 59 0.73 -20.58 -2.58
C PRO A 59 1.85 -19.57 -2.30
N GLY A 60 2.02 -18.62 -3.22
CA GLY A 60 2.95 -17.50 -3.03
C GLY A 60 2.45 -16.56 -1.94
N ILE A 61 3.38 -16.09 -1.13
CA ILE A 61 3.14 -15.07 -0.11
C ILE A 61 3.66 -13.74 -0.64
N TYR A 62 2.87 -12.69 -0.51
CA TYR A 62 3.12 -11.37 -1.06
C TYR A 62 3.55 -10.37 0.02
N GLY A 63 4.38 -9.42 -0.38
CA GLY A 63 4.81 -8.30 0.44
C GLY A 63 5.32 -7.13 -0.41
N THR A 64 5.55 -5.98 0.23
CA THR A 64 5.98 -4.75 -0.42
C THR A 64 7.46 -4.79 -0.81
N THR A 65 7.84 -3.94 -1.76
CA THR A 65 9.22 -3.79 -2.25
C THR A 65 9.90 -2.53 -1.70
N LYS A 66 11.18 -2.33 -2.01
CA LYS A 66 11.87 -1.05 -1.76
C LYS A 66 11.30 0.10 -2.60
N ASN A 67 10.89 -0.18 -3.83
CA ASN A 67 10.25 0.81 -4.70
C ASN A 67 8.92 1.32 -4.12
N PHE A 68 8.17 0.49 -3.39
CA PHE A 68 7.03 0.96 -2.59
C PHE A 68 7.48 2.02 -1.57
N LEU A 69 8.51 1.74 -0.78
CA LEU A 69 9.02 2.69 0.23
C LEU A 69 9.47 4.01 -0.42
N GLU A 70 10.18 3.94 -1.54
CA GLU A 70 10.64 5.11 -2.30
C GLU A 70 9.48 5.97 -2.82
N ILE A 71 8.43 5.34 -3.38
CA ILE A 71 7.26 6.05 -3.93
C ILE A 71 6.44 6.73 -2.82
N PHE A 72 6.34 6.09 -1.65
CA PHE A 72 5.59 6.62 -0.52
C PHE A 72 6.45 7.50 0.41
N GLY A 73 7.72 7.74 0.08
CA GLY A 73 8.62 8.56 0.88
C GLY A 73 8.95 7.99 2.26
N LEU A 74 8.88 6.66 2.41
CA LEU A 74 9.11 5.96 3.67
C LEU A 74 10.52 5.38 3.71
N THR A 75 11.19 5.46 4.86
CA THR A 75 12.46 4.75 5.08
C THR A 75 12.24 3.31 5.54
N ASN A 76 11.11 3.04 6.20
CA ASN A 76 10.75 1.72 6.73
C ASN A 76 9.24 1.57 6.84
N LEU A 77 8.76 0.32 6.81
CA LEU A 77 7.35 -0.04 6.98
C LEU A 77 6.80 0.36 8.36
N LYS A 78 7.67 0.53 9.36
CA LYS A 78 7.27 1.00 10.71
C LYS A 78 6.72 2.43 10.72
N PHE A 79 6.99 3.22 9.67
CA PHE A 79 6.46 4.58 9.52
C PHE A 79 5.10 4.61 8.83
N LEU A 80 4.54 3.45 8.47
CA LEU A 80 3.14 3.40 8.06
C LEU A 80 2.27 3.80 9.27
N PRO A 81 1.27 4.69 9.08
CA PRO A 81 0.40 5.08 10.17
C PRO A 81 -0.31 3.85 10.72
N THR A 82 -0.37 3.73 12.04
CA THR A 82 -1.03 2.60 12.67
C THR A 82 -2.53 2.63 12.37
N LEU A 83 -3.18 1.47 12.33
CA LEU A 83 -4.62 1.40 12.11
C LEU A 83 -5.43 2.20 13.16
N SER A 84 -4.87 2.39 14.36
CA SER A 84 -5.45 3.20 15.42
C SER A 84 -5.28 4.72 15.21
N GLU A 85 -4.25 5.14 14.46
CA GLU A 85 -4.03 6.54 14.08
C GLU A 85 -4.83 6.95 12.84
N LEU A 86 -5.34 5.98 12.08
CA LEU A 86 -6.33 6.17 11.01
C LEU A 86 -7.70 6.50 11.62
N ASN A 87 -7.78 7.58 12.40
CA ASN A 87 -9.06 8.19 12.73
C ASN A 87 -9.69 8.66 11.43
N MET A 88 -10.78 8.01 11.04
CA MET A 88 -11.58 8.33 9.84
C MET A 88 -12.10 9.78 9.82
N ASP A 89 -11.98 10.51 10.94
CA ASP A 89 -12.33 11.93 11.09
C ASP A 89 -11.26 12.91 10.62
N LYS A 90 -10.07 12.42 10.24
CA LYS A 90 -8.97 13.25 9.68
C LYS A 90 -8.44 12.66 8.38
N LEU A 91 -9.30 12.50 7.37
CA LEU A 91 -8.77 12.72 6.02
C LEU A 91 -8.41 14.21 5.96
N PRO A 92 -7.14 14.60 5.71
CA PRO A 92 -6.88 15.99 5.38
C PRO A 92 -7.70 16.27 4.12
N GLY A 93 -8.70 17.14 4.28
CA GLY A 93 -9.40 17.70 3.14
C GLY A 93 -8.37 18.19 2.14
N GLU A 94 -8.65 17.93 0.88
CA GLU A 94 -7.98 18.56 -0.26
C GLU A 94 -7.76 20.05 0.10
N ASN A 95 -6.50 20.52 0.06
CA ASN A 95 -6.03 21.90 0.30
C ASN A 95 -5.51 22.29 1.69
N GLN A 96 -4.44 21.67 2.20
CA GLN A 96 -3.53 22.36 3.14
C GLN A 96 -2.06 22.00 2.90
N LEU A 97 -1.52 22.45 1.76
CA LEU A 97 -0.10 22.74 1.56
C LEU A 97 0.00 24.16 1.00
N GLU A 98 -0.54 25.15 1.71
CA GLU A 98 -0.12 26.52 1.49
C GLU A 98 1.20 26.69 2.25
N LEU A 99 2.30 26.73 1.50
CA LEU A 99 3.56 27.24 2.01
C LEU A 99 3.30 28.68 2.49
N PRO A 100 3.76 29.08 3.68
CA PRO A 100 3.89 30.48 4.02
C PRO A 100 4.83 31.10 2.97
N LEU A 101 4.27 31.93 2.09
CA LEU A 101 5.09 32.88 1.34
C LEU A 101 5.53 33.92 2.37
N GLU A 102 6.73 33.75 2.92
CA GLU A 102 7.44 34.85 3.55
C GLU A 102 7.66 35.90 2.46
N MET A 103 6.77 36.90 2.42
CA MET A 103 7.03 38.14 1.72
C MET A 103 7.95 38.97 2.61
N ASP A 104 9.25 38.76 2.46
CA ASP A 104 10.23 39.78 2.79
C ASP A 104 9.95 41.02 1.93
N SER A 105 9.57 42.13 2.56
CA SER A 105 10.06 43.47 2.22
C SER A 105 9.38 44.52 3.09
N GLU A 106 10.15 45.08 4.01
CA GLU A 106 9.98 46.44 4.55
C GLU A 106 10.38 47.49 3.48
#